data_AF-A0A5K3EYV6-F1
#
_entry.id   AF-A0A5K3EYV6-F1
#
_cell.length_a   1.000
_cell.length_b   1.000
_cell.length_c   1.000
_cell.angle_alpha   90.00
_cell.angle_beta   90.00
_cell.angle_gamma   90.00
#
_symmetry.space_group_name_H-M   'P 1'
#
loop_
_entity.id
_entity.type
_entity.pdbx_description
1 polymer ?
#
loop_
_entity_poly.entity_id
_entity_poly.type
_entity_poly.pdbx_seq_one_letter_code
_entity_poly.pdbx_strand_id
1 'polypeptide(L)'
;MRDGDLSSYLHRLADASAIPSAPSNDLAVALDDSTASSGDDLETGPLSIGELLHFALDVCEAMVYLNSRLYVHRDLATRNCLVDKGVVKLADLAMCRRLPHFRGADLIDREGAAPLAVRWLPMESVLEGRFNWDTDVWSFGVLVWELFTFGRLPYGNVEVSEVIRAVSENMRLQKPRFCPHSVYKLMLRCWSPTRNERPSFRRIRSELAAELQHFQTE
;
A
#
# COMPACT_ATOMS: atom_id res chain seq x y z
N MET A 1 -7.58 17.33 10.46
CA MET A 1 -8.54 16.58 9.62
C MET A 1 -9.53 15.90 10.55
N ARG A 2 -10.83 15.92 10.23
CA ARG A 2 -11.89 15.53 11.18
C ARG A 2 -12.06 14.01 11.31
N ASP A 3 -11.77 13.27 10.24
CA ASP A 3 -11.98 11.82 10.20
C ASP A 3 -10.76 11.01 10.70
N GLY A 4 -9.68 11.68 11.10
CA GLY A 4 -8.49 11.07 11.68
C GLY A 4 -7.51 10.53 10.64
N ASP A 5 -6.71 9.54 11.04
CA ASP A 5 -5.86 8.81 10.10
C ASP A 5 -6.68 7.82 9.26
N LEU A 6 -6.18 7.55 8.05
CA LEU A 6 -6.88 6.76 7.04
C LEU A 6 -7.01 5.29 7.46
N SER A 7 -6.04 4.73 8.20
CA SER A 7 -6.13 3.35 8.69
C SER A 7 -7.29 3.19 9.66
N SER A 8 -7.41 4.08 10.65
CA SER A 8 -8.52 4.09 11.61
C SER A 8 -9.86 4.36 10.93
N TYR A 9 -9.89 5.21 9.90
CA TYR A 9 -11.09 5.47 9.11
C TYR A 9 -11.58 4.22 8.38
N LEU A 10 -10.69 3.48 7.73
CA LEU A 10 -11.03 2.25 7.01
C LEU A 10 -11.54 1.15 7.95
N HIS A 11 -10.90 0.98 9.12
CA HIS A 11 -11.35 0.02 10.12
C HIS A 11 -12.78 0.29 10.61
N ARG A 12 -13.12 1.55 10.91
CA ARG A 12 -14.49 1.91 11.32
C ARG A 12 -15.53 1.58 10.25
N LEU A 13 -15.18 1.73 8.99
CA LEU A 13 -16.06 1.38 7.88
C LEU A 13 -16.23 -0.14 7.75
N ALA A 14 -15.13 -0.90 7.87
CA ALA A 14 -15.19 -2.36 7.85
C ALA A 14 -16.06 -2.93 8.99
N ASP A 15 -15.89 -2.40 10.20
CA ASP A 15 -16.68 -2.78 11.37
C ASP A 15 -18.18 -2.48 11.18
N ALA A 16 -18.50 -1.30 10.64
CA ALA A 16 -19.89 -0.89 10.38
C ALA A 16 -20.57 -1.76 9.32
N SER A 17 -19.82 -2.28 8.35
CA SER A 17 -20.32 -3.14 7.27
C SER A 17 -20.19 -4.63 7.56
N ALA A 18 -19.83 -5.03 8.79
CA ALA A 18 -19.63 -6.43 9.18
C ALA A 18 -18.71 -7.21 8.23
N ILE A 19 -17.75 -6.54 7.58
CA ILE A 19 -16.77 -7.21 6.72
C ILE A 19 -15.95 -8.11 7.62
N PRO A 20 -15.87 -9.43 7.37
CA PRO A 20 -15.18 -10.35 8.26
C PRO A 20 -13.74 -9.89 8.49
N SER A 21 -13.35 -9.72 9.75
CA SER A 21 -11.94 -9.75 10.12
C SER A 21 -11.42 -11.14 9.76
N ALA A 22 -10.43 -11.24 8.86
CA ALA A 22 -9.94 -12.53 8.39
C ALA A 22 -9.51 -13.43 9.59
N PRO A 23 -9.62 -14.77 9.47
CA PRO A 23 -9.16 -15.67 10.52
C PRO A 23 -7.66 -15.51 10.80
N SER A 24 -7.32 -15.82 12.04
CA SER A 24 -6.05 -15.60 12.71
C SER A 24 -4.86 -16.38 12.14
N ASN A 25 -3.69 -15.74 12.23
CA ASN A 25 -2.35 -16.32 12.39
C ASN A 25 -1.70 -17.20 11.32
N ASP A 26 -2.34 -17.50 10.20
CA ASP A 26 -1.68 -18.32 9.17
C ASP A 26 -1.40 -17.55 7.87
N LEU A 27 -0.12 -17.50 7.48
CA LEU A 27 0.30 -17.13 6.12
C LEU A 27 -0.44 -17.96 5.05
N ALA A 28 -0.92 -19.15 5.42
CA ALA A 28 -1.63 -20.08 4.56
C ALA A 28 -3.12 -19.77 4.34
N VAL A 29 -3.81 -19.06 5.24
CA VAL A 29 -5.23 -18.67 5.02
C VAL A 29 -5.34 -17.56 3.96
N ALA A 30 -4.24 -16.89 3.65
CA ALA A 30 -4.15 -16.04 2.47
C ALA A 30 -4.16 -16.85 1.15
N LEU A 31 -3.89 -18.15 1.16
CA LEU A 31 -3.68 -18.96 -0.05
C LEU A 31 -4.91 -19.72 -0.54
N ASP A 32 -6.02 -19.75 0.19
CA ASP A 32 -7.24 -20.45 -0.25
C ASP A 32 -8.51 -19.71 0.16
N ASP A 33 -9.13 -19.03 -0.80
CA ASP A 33 -10.56 -18.70 -0.76
C ASP A 33 -11.21 -19.16 -2.08
N SER A 34 -11.16 -20.48 -2.29
CA SER A 34 -11.91 -21.17 -3.33
C SER A 34 -13.20 -21.76 -2.77
N THR A 35 -14.04 -20.92 -2.15
CA THR A 35 -15.46 -21.25 -1.94
C THR A 35 -16.36 -20.20 -2.57
N ALA A 36 -16.53 -20.32 -3.89
CA ALA A 36 -17.61 -19.65 -4.61
C ALA A 36 -18.95 -20.25 -4.17
N SER A 37 -19.59 -19.59 -3.21
CA SER A 37 -21.02 -19.76 -2.91
C SER A 37 -21.80 -18.80 -3.81
N SER A 38 -22.57 -19.39 -4.74
CA SER A 38 -23.51 -18.71 -5.63
C SER A 38 -24.65 -18.09 -4.82
N GLY A 39 -24.60 -16.77 -4.65
CA GLY A 39 -25.67 -15.93 -4.11
C GLY A 39 -25.49 -14.52 -4.67
N ASP A 40 -26.39 -14.14 -5.56
CA ASP A 40 -26.44 -12.85 -6.25
C ASP A 40 -27.06 -11.82 -5.29
N ASP A 41 -26.25 -11.30 -4.37
CA ASP A 41 -26.54 -10.11 -3.55
C ASP A 41 -25.25 -9.28 -3.51
N LEU A 42 -25.20 -8.20 -4.30
CA LEU A 42 -24.06 -7.27 -4.41
C LEU A 42 -23.88 -6.45 -3.13
N GLU A 43 -23.37 -7.05 -2.06
CA GLU A 43 -22.78 -6.30 -0.95
C GLU A 43 -21.41 -5.76 -1.38
N THR A 44 -21.45 -4.57 -1.97
CA THR A 44 -20.29 -3.70 -2.16
C THR A 44 -19.76 -3.26 -0.78
N GLY A 45 -18.44 -3.17 -0.62
CA GLY A 45 -17.86 -2.63 0.61
C GLY A 45 -18.36 -1.20 0.89
N PRO A 46 -18.15 -0.66 2.12
CA PRO A 46 -18.66 0.66 2.53
C PRO A 46 -18.14 1.82 1.68
N LEU A 47 -17.07 1.60 0.92
CA LEU A 47 -16.57 2.50 -0.10
C LEU A 47 -16.63 1.81 -1.46
N SER A 48 -17.04 2.57 -2.46
CA SER A 48 -16.94 2.16 -3.87
C SER A 48 -15.48 1.99 -4.29
N ILE A 49 -15.27 1.22 -5.36
CA ILE A 49 -13.95 1.08 -5.99
C ILE A 49 -13.43 2.45 -6.43
N GLY A 50 -14.30 3.33 -6.95
CA GLY A 50 -13.96 4.70 -7.34
C GLY A 50 -13.41 5.52 -6.18
N GLU A 51 -14.01 5.46 -4.98
CA GLU A 51 -13.52 6.16 -3.79
C GLU A 51 -12.15 5.65 -3.35
N LEU A 52 -11.94 4.33 -3.35
CA LEU A 52 -10.63 3.74 -3.01
C LEU A 52 -9.54 4.15 -4.03
N LEU A 53 -9.88 4.22 -5.32
CA LEU A 53 -8.99 4.71 -6.37
C LEU A 53 -8.68 6.20 -6.20
N HIS A 54 -9.67 7.02 -5.81
CA HIS A 54 -9.47 8.42 -5.47
C HIS A 54 -8.49 8.58 -4.30
N PHE A 55 -8.64 7.81 -3.23
CA PHE A 55 -7.71 7.83 -2.09
C PHE A 55 -6.29 7.44 -2.51
N ALA A 56 -6.14 6.41 -3.35
CA ALA A 56 -4.83 6.02 -3.88
C ALA A 56 -4.20 7.13 -4.74
N LEU A 57 -4.99 7.81 -5.57
CA LEU A 57 -4.54 8.92 -6.41
C LEU A 57 -4.07 10.12 -5.59
N ASP A 58 -4.81 10.51 -4.55
CA ASP A 58 -4.43 11.59 -3.63
C ASP A 58 -3.04 11.35 -3.01
N VAL A 59 -2.80 10.13 -2.52
CA VAL A 59 -1.48 9.75 -1.98
C VAL A 59 -0.42 9.68 -3.08
N CYS A 60 -0.78 9.16 -4.27
CA CYS A 60 0.15 9.06 -5.40
C CYS A 60 0.63 10.45 -5.85
N GLU A 61 -0.24 11.46 -5.89
CA GLU A 61 0.12 12.83 -6.23
C GLU A 61 1.11 13.44 -5.22
N ALA A 62 0.89 13.20 -3.92
CA ALA A 62 1.85 13.61 -2.89
C ALA A 62 3.22 12.96 -3.10
N MET A 63 3.25 11.67 -3.46
CA MET A 63 4.50 10.96 -3.74
C MET A 63 5.17 11.45 -5.04
N VAL A 64 4.42 11.76 -6.10
CA VAL A 64 4.97 12.41 -7.30
C VAL A 64 5.66 13.73 -6.93
N TYR A 65 5.04 14.52 -6.05
CA TYR A 65 5.61 15.76 -5.55
C TYR A 65 6.91 15.52 -4.76
N LEU A 66 6.91 14.65 -3.75
CA LEU A 66 8.11 14.35 -2.95
C LEU A 66 9.28 13.85 -3.82
N ASN A 67 8.99 12.92 -4.73
CA ASN A 67 9.96 12.38 -5.68
C ASN A 67 10.59 13.49 -6.54
N SER A 68 9.79 14.46 -7.00
CA SER A 68 10.27 15.61 -7.79
C SER A 68 11.22 16.53 -7.03
N ARG A 69 11.15 16.50 -5.69
CA ARG A 69 11.98 17.27 -4.77
C ARG A 69 13.14 16.46 -4.19
N LEU A 70 13.36 15.24 -4.70
CA LEU A 70 14.37 14.30 -4.25
C LEU A 70 14.17 13.87 -2.78
N TYR A 71 12.93 13.71 -2.32
CA TYR A 71 12.64 13.14 -1.01
C TYR A 71 12.16 11.69 -1.13
N VAL A 72 12.65 10.86 -0.21
CA VAL A 72 12.07 9.55 0.13
C VAL A 72 11.23 9.68 1.39
N HIS A 73 10.08 9.01 1.42
CA HIS A 73 9.16 8.99 2.55
C HIS A 73 9.59 8.02 3.66
N ARG A 74 9.96 6.80 3.27
CA ARG A 74 10.48 5.72 4.14
C ARG A 74 9.50 5.08 5.12
N ASP A 75 8.33 5.69 5.33
CA ASP A 75 7.27 5.11 6.16
C ASP A 75 5.87 5.28 5.52
N LEU A 76 5.74 4.94 4.24
CA LEU A 76 4.49 5.13 3.51
C LEU A 76 3.47 4.03 3.86
N ALA A 77 2.38 4.40 4.52
CA ALA A 77 1.30 3.52 4.96
C ALA A 77 0.00 4.30 5.18
N THR A 78 -1.14 3.62 5.24
CA THR A 78 -2.44 4.28 5.49
C THR A 78 -2.49 5.01 6.83
N ARG A 79 -1.84 4.50 7.88
CA ARG A 79 -1.75 5.18 9.19
C ARG A 79 -1.06 6.55 9.15
N ASN A 80 -0.23 6.79 8.13
CA ASN A 80 0.49 8.04 7.91
C ASN A 80 -0.22 8.92 6.87
N CYS A 81 -1.47 8.61 6.56
CA CYS A 81 -2.34 9.44 5.74
C CYS A 81 -3.50 9.94 6.59
N LEU A 82 -3.93 11.18 6.39
CA LEU A 82 -5.10 11.75 7.04
C LEU A 82 -6.24 11.85 6.03
N VAL A 83 -7.48 11.69 6.50
CA VAL A 83 -8.69 11.81 5.67
C VAL A 83 -9.65 12.86 6.23
N ASP A 84 -10.23 13.66 5.34
CA ASP A 84 -11.28 14.64 5.65
C ASP A 84 -12.18 14.81 4.43
N LYS A 85 -13.48 14.56 4.58
CA LYS A 85 -14.49 14.79 3.52
C LYS A 85 -14.13 14.12 2.18
N GLY A 86 -13.67 12.87 2.23
CA GLY A 86 -13.31 12.10 1.05
C GLY A 86 -12.00 12.53 0.36
N VAL A 87 -11.20 13.39 0.99
CA VAL A 87 -9.86 13.77 0.52
C VAL A 87 -8.82 13.17 1.45
N VAL A 88 -7.80 12.53 0.88
CA VAL A 88 -6.67 11.99 1.61
C VAL A 88 -5.47 12.92 1.46
N LYS A 89 -4.71 13.14 2.53
CA LYS A 89 -3.39 13.77 2.43
C LYS A 89 -2.35 12.95 3.15
N LEU A 90 -1.21 12.78 2.48
CA LEU A 90 -0.01 12.23 3.10
C LEU A 90 0.41 13.13 4.27
N ALA A 91 0.62 12.51 5.41
CA ALA A 91 1.08 13.13 6.65
C ALA A 91 2.38 12.45 7.12
N ASP A 92 2.83 12.82 8.31
CA ASP A 92 4.04 12.31 8.98
C ASP A 92 5.31 12.24 8.09
N LEU A 93 5.94 13.40 7.93
CA LEU A 93 7.21 13.52 7.21
C LEU A 93 8.43 13.36 8.14
N ALA A 94 8.27 12.88 9.37
CA ALA A 94 9.38 12.78 10.34
C ALA A 94 10.50 11.87 9.83
N MET A 95 10.11 10.81 9.12
CA MET A 95 11.00 9.83 8.49
C MET A 95 11.51 10.27 7.11
N CYS A 96 10.92 11.31 6.52
CA CYS A 96 11.33 11.78 5.20
C CYS A 96 12.78 12.26 5.21
N ARG A 97 13.50 11.93 4.13
CA ARG A 97 14.89 12.35 3.94
C ARG A 97 15.12 12.74 2.50
N ARG A 98 15.96 13.77 2.30
CA ARG A 98 16.38 14.18 0.97
C ARG A 98 17.49 13.25 0.48
N LEU A 99 17.36 12.77 -0.74
CA LEU A 99 18.35 11.92 -1.39
C LEU A 99 19.59 12.75 -1.79
N PRO A 100 20.76 12.09 -1.88
CA PRO A 100 21.95 12.70 -2.45
C PRO A 100 21.67 13.23 -3.87
N HIS A 101 22.38 14.29 -4.29
CA HIS A 101 22.05 15.04 -5.53
C HIS A 101 22.21 14.26 -6.85
N PHE A 102 22.69 13.01 -6.80
CA PHE A 102 22.79 12.14 -7.96
C PHE A 102 21.62 11.14 -7.97
N ARG A 103 20.76 11.21 -9.00
CA ARG A 103 19.69 10.22 -9.19
C ARG A 103 20.31 8.82 -9.27
N GLY A 104 19.75 7.87 -8.53
CA GLY A 104 20.25 6.50 -8.43
C GLY A 104 21.11 6.21 -7.19
N ALA A 105 21.49 7.22 -6.41
CA ALA A 105 22.07 7.02 -5.09
C ALA A 105 21.05 6.42 -4.13
N ASP A 106 21.39 5.35 -3.43
CA ASP A 106 20.61 4.95 -2.26
C ASP A 106 20.93 5.89 -1.09
N LEU A 107 19.89 6.29 -0.36
CA LEU A 107 20.07 6.74 1.01
C LEU A 107 20.34 5.51 1.87
N ILE A 108 21.48 5.50 2.58
CA ILE A 108 21.83 4.41 3.50
C ILE A 108 21.55 4.88 4.92
N ASP A 109 20.60 4.25 5.60
CA ASP A 109 20.38 4.47 7.03
C ASP A 109 21.39 3.64 7.84
N ARG A 110 22.53 4.25 8.15
CA ARG A 110 23.63 3.60 8.89
C ARG A 110 23.43 3.58 10.40
N GLU A 111 22.52 4.39 10.92
CA GLU A 111 22.39 4.60 12.36
C GLU A 111 21.40 3.63 12.99
N GLY A 112 20.54 2.95 12.19
CA GLY A 112 19.53 2.02 12.70
C GLY A 112 18.61 2.65 13.75
N ALA A 113 18.57 3.98 13.80
CA ALA A 113 18.07 4.75 14.94
C ALA A 113 16.55 4.78 15.01
N ALA A 114 15.87 4.43 13.91
CA ALA A 114 14.43 4.40 13.82
C ALA A 114 13.91 2.97 13.60
N PRO A 115 12.86 2.54 14.34
CA PRO A 115 12.19 1.28 14.07
C PRO A 115 11.69 1.21 12.62
N LEU A 116 11.94 0.08 11.95
CA LEU A 116 11.48 -0.14 10.57
C LEU A 116 10.06 -0.71 10.55
N ALA A 117 9.21 -0.15 9.68
CA ALA A 117 7.89 -0.69 9.36
C ALA A 117 7.99 -1.89 8.40
N VAL A 118 8.60 -3.00 8.85
CA VAL A 118 9.04 -4.14 8.01
C VAL A 118 7.99 -4.62 7.00
N ARG A 119 6.71 -4.70 7.39
CA ARG A 119 5.61 -5.18 6.53
C ARG A 119 5.33 -4.30 5.31
N TRP A 120 5.78 -3.05 5.32
CA TRP A 120 5.61 -2.07 4.24
C TRP A 120 6.87 -1.89 3.40
N LEU A 121 7.99 -2.50 3.78
CA LEU A 121 9.29 -2.22 3.18
C LEU A 121 9.74 -3.36 2.27
N PRO A 122 10.47 -3.04 1.19
CA PRO A 122 11.14 -4.06 0.39
C PRO A 122 12.38 -4.59 1.14
N MET A 123 12.87 -5.76 0.72
CA MET A 123 13.93 -6.47 1.44
C MET A 123 15.26 -5.70 1.46
N GLU A 124 15.60 -4.93 0.42
CA GLU A 124 16.80 -4.09 0.43
C GLU A 124 16.76 -2.99 1.51
N SER A 125 15.57 -2.51 1.88
CA SER A 125 15.41 -1.55 2.99
C SER A 125 15.53 -2.24 4.34
N VAL A 126 14.94 -3.45 4.46
CA VAL A 126 14.94 -4.23 5.69
C VAL A 126 16.32 -4.79 6.02
N LEU A 127 17.02 -5.35 5.02
CA LEU A 127 18.28 -6.07 5.20
C LEU A 127 19.51 -5.16 5.10
N GLU A 128 19.45 -4.13 4.25
CA GLU A 128 20.61 -3.30 3.93
C GLU A 128 20.43 -1.81 4.30
N GLY A 129 19.27 -1.42 4.84
CA GLY A 129 18.98 -0.03 5.17
C GLY A 129 18.98 0.91 3.96
N ARG A 130 18.75 0.37 2.75
CA ARG A 130 18.74 1.14 1.50
C ARG A 130 17.36 1.71 1.25
N PHE A 131 17.29 3.01 1.04
CA PHE A 131 16.06 3.71 0.73
C PHE A 131 16.20 4.49 -0.55
N ASN A 132 15.15 4.41 -1.36
CA ASN A 132 15.06 5.19 -2.56
C ASN A 132 13.63 5.41 -3.08
N TRP A 133 13.47 6.16 -4.17
CA TRP A 133 12.16 6.37 -4.80
C TRP A 133 11.42 5.05 -5.04
N ASP A 134 12.13 4.02 -5.52
CA ASP A 134 11.58 2.71 -5.82
C ASP A 134 11.28 1.87 -4.57
N THR A 135 11.84 2.20 -3.40
CA THR A 135 11.46 1.56 -2.14
C THR A 135 10.13 2.12 -1.64
N ASP A 136 9.88 3.42 -1.81
CA ASP A 136 8.55 3.98 -1.54
C ASP A 136 7.49 3.46 -2.51
N VAL A 137 7.85 3.09 -3.75
CA VAL A 137 6.92 2.44 -4.70
C VAL A 137 6.44 1.09 -4.14
N TRP A 138 7.32 0.30 -3.52
CA TRP A 138 6.92 -0.93 -2.85
C TRP A 138 5.91 -0.66 -1.74
N SER A 139 6.22 0.29 -0.86
CA SER A 139 5.34 0.69 0.23
C SER A 139 4.00 1.23 -0.27
N PHE A 140 3.98 1.94 -1.39
CA PHE A 140 2.75 2.37 -2.04
C PHE A 140 1.89 1.19 -2.51
N GLY A 141 2.50 0.13 -3.04
CA GLY A 141 1.78 -1.10 -3.37
C GLY A 141 1.10 -1.72 -2.14
N VAL A 142 1.79 -1.74 -0.99
CA VAL A 142 1.22 -2.21 0.29
C VAL A 142 0.09 -1.28 0.76
N LEU A 143 0.25 0.04 0.63
CA LEU A 143 -0.79 1.02 0.95
C LEU A 143 -2.05 0.81 0.11
N VAL A 144 -1.93 0.57 -1.20
CA VAL A 144 -3.08 0.27 -2.05
C VAL A 144 -3.75 -1.04 -1.61
N TRP A 145 -2.97 -2.04 -1.19
CA TRP A 145 -3.53 -3.26 -0.61
C TRP A 145 -4.30 -3.00 0.69
N GLU A 146 -3.78 -2.14 1.58
CA GLU A 146 -4.50 -1.71 2.80
C GLU A 146 -5.83 -1.03 2.45
N LEU A 147 -5.87 -0.17 1.42
CA LEU A 147 -7.12 0.48 0.96
C LEU A 147 -8.17 -0.59 0.57
N PHE A 148 -7.80 -1.51 -0.31
CA PHE A 148 -8.72 -2.53 -0.84
C PHE A 148 -9.08 -3.65 0.15
N THR A 149 -8.38 -3.71 1.28
CA THR A 149 -8.71 -4.61 2.39
C THR A 149 -9.31 -3.88 3.58
N PHE A 150 -9.59 -2.58 3.45
CA PHE A 150 -10.13 -1.74 4.50
C PHE A 150 -9.29 -1.75 5.79
N GLY A 151 -7.97 -1.62 5.62
CA GLY A 151 -7.02 -1.40 6.73
C GLY A 151 -6.42 -2.66 7.34
N ARG A 152 -6.68 -3.85 6.78
CA ARG A 152 -6.09 -5.10 7.31
C ARG A 152 -4.58 -4.99 7.44
N LEU A 153 -4.03 -5.65 8.47
CA LEU A 153 -2.59 -5.73 8.66
C LEU A 153 -1.95 -6.54 7.52
N PRO A 154 -0.97 -5.97 6.78
CA PRO A 154 -0.28 -6.71 5.73
C PRO A 154 0.42 -7.95 6.31
N TYR A 155 0.22 -9.10 5.65
CA TYR A 155 0.72 -10.42 6.09
C TYR A 155 0.13 -10.94 7.42
N GLY A 156 -0.94 -10.32 7.93
CA GLY A 156 -1.64 -10.78 9.14
C GLY A 156 -0.79 -10.78 10.41
N ASN A 157 -1.28 -11.43 11.47
CA ASN A 157 -0.66 -11.42 12.80
C ASN A 157 0.48 -12.44 12.97
N VAL A 158 1.31 -12.63 11.94
CA VAL A 158 2.50 -13.50 12.04
C VAL A 158 3.72 -12.71 12.53
N GLU A 159 4.72 -13.40 13.08
CA GLU A 159 5.96 -12.76 13.52
C GLU A 159 6.69 -12.02 12.40
N VAL A 160 7.39 -10.93 12.73
CA VAL A 160 8.10 -10.12 11.73
C VAL A 160 9.18 -10.93 11.01
N SER A 161 9.86 -11.84 11.70
CA SER A 161 10.85 -12.75 11.10
C SER A 161 10.24 -13.64 10.01
N GLU A 162 8.99 -14.07 10.21
CA GLU A 162 8.27 -14.92 9.28
C GLU A 162 7.80 -14.13 8.05
N VAL A 163 7.42 -12.85 8.23
CA VAL A 163 7.20 -11.92 7.11
C VAL A 163 8.48 -11.74 6.28
N ILE A 164 9.62 -11.52 6.93
CA ILE A 164 10.91 -11.36 6.24
C ILE A 164 11.24 -12.60 5.40
N ARG A 165 11.09 -13.79 5.99
CA ARG A 165 11.31 -15.07 5.31
C ARG A 165 10.43 -15.20 4.08
N ALA A 166 9.13 -15.00 4.25
CA ALA A 166 8.18 -15.21 3.18
C ALA A 166 8.33 -14.19 2.03
N VAL A 167 8.56 -12.91 2.32
CA VAL A 167 8.81 -11.90 1.27
C VAL A 167 10.12 -12.16 0.53
N SER A 168 11.16 -12.65 1.23
CA SER A 168 12.43 -13.07 0.62
C SER A 168 12.26 -14.28 -0.31
N GLU A 169 11.33 -15.18 -0.01
CA GLU A 169 10.91 -16.31 -0.86
C GLU A 169 9.91 -15.89 -1.97
N ASN A 170 9.82 -14.58 -2.23
CA ASN A 170 8.97 -13.98 -3.26
C ASN A 170 7.45 -14.13 -3.02
N MET A 171 7.02 -14.43 -1.79
CA MET A 171 5.61 -14.39 -1.43
C MET A 171 5.10 -12.94 -1.46
N ARG A 172 3.86 -12.75 -1.94
CA ARG A 172 3.19 -11.46 -2.04
C ARG A 172 1.81 -11.51 -1.42
N LEU A 173 1.33 -10.33 -1.00
CA LEU A 173 -0.03 -10.15 -0.52
C LEU A 173 -1.02 -10.54 -1.63
N GLN A 174 -2.10 -11.18 -1.23
CA GLN A 174 -3.08 -11.77 -2.13
C GLN A 174 -4.05 -10.73 -2.67
N LYS A 175 -4.64 -10.98 -3.83
CA LYS A 175 -5.59 -10.05 -4.44
C LYS A 175 -6.78 -9.83 -3.50
N PRO A 176 -7.06 -8.60 -3.04
CA PRO A 176 -8.28 -8.34 -2.29
C PRO A 176 -9.52 -8.69 -3.11
N ARG A 177 -10.58 -9.19 -2.46
CA ARG A 177 -11.81 -9.69 -3.10
C ARG A 177 -12.35 -8.72 -4.16
N PHE A 178 -12.51 -7.46 -3.80
CA PHE A 178 -13.12 -6.42 -4.64
C PHE A 178 -12.10 -5.57 -5.44
N CYS A 179 -10.81 -5.90 -5.37
CA CYS A 179 -9.79 -5.18 -6.11
C CYS A 179 -9.88 -5.53 -7.61
N PRO A 180 -9.96 -4.53 -8.52
CA PRO A 180 -9.82 -4.77 -9.95
C PRO A 180 -8.50 -5.48 -10.29
N HIS A 181 -8.54 -6.34 -11.30
CA HIS A 181 -7.37 -7.12 -11.71
C HIS A 181 -6.21 -6.25 -12.20
N SER A 182 -6.51 -5.16 -12.90
CA SER A 182 -5.55 -4.14 -13.36
C SER A 182 -4.81 -3.50 -12.18
N VAL A 183 -5.54 -3.11 -11.14
CA VAL A 183 -4.97 -2.52 -9.91
C VAL A 183 -4.10 -3.54 -9.17
N TYR A 184 -4.50 -4.80 -9.11
CA TYR A 184 -3.66 -5.84 -8.52
C TYR A 184 -2.39 -6.12 -9.34
N LYS A 185 -2.47 -6.13 -10.67
CA LYS A 185 -1.27 -6.21 -11.54
C LYS A 185 -0.34 -5.01 -11.34
N LEU A 186 -0.88 -3.83 -11.04
CA LEU A 186 -0.09 -2.67 -10.66
C LEU A 186 0.61 -2.90 -9.31
N MET A 187 -0.09 -3.38 -8.29
CA MET A 187 0.51 -3.75 -6.99
C MET A 187 1.65 -4.77 -7.15
N LEU A 188 1.44 -5.83 -7.93
CA LEU A 188 2.47 -6.84 -8.19
C LEU A 188 3.75 -6.24 -8.83
N ARG A 189 3.61 -5.27 -9.74
CA ARG A 189 4.76 -4.55 -10.32
C ARG A 189 5.44 -3.63 -9.31
N CYS A 190 4.67 -2.99 -8.42
CA CYS A 190 5.25 -2.25 -7.29
C CYS A 190 6.09 -3.16 -6.38
N TRP A 191 5.70 -4.42 -6.26
CA TRP A 191 6.42 -5.44 -5.48
C TRP A 191 7.40 -6.29 -6.30
N SER A 192 7.91 -5.79 -7.43
CA SER A 192 8.97 -6.50 -8.15
C SER A 192 10.22 -6.63 -7.27
N PRO A 193 10.83 -7.84 -7.18
CA PRO A 193 12.13 -8.00 -6.54
C PRO A 193 13.22 -7.22 -7.30
N THR A 194 13.03 -6.99 -8.61
CA THR A 194 13.93 -6.20 -9.43
C THR A 194 13.55 -4.71 -9.32
N ARG A 195 14.36 -3.93 -8.61
CA ARG A 195 14.07 -2.52 -8.28
C ARG A 195 13.74 -1.64 -9.49
N ASN A 196 14.45 -1.80 -10.59
CA ASN A 196 14.25 -1.01 -11.82
C ASN A 196 13.01 -1.41 -12.64
N GLU A 197 12.37 -2.53 -12.33
CA GLU A 197 11.08 -2.93 -12.92
C GLU A 197 9.89 -2.30 -12.20
N ARG A 198 10.11 -1.74 -11.00
CA ARG A 198 9.06 -1.03 -10.26
C ARG A 198 8.67 0.25 -11.02
N PRO A 199 7.38 0.52 -11.21
CA PRO A 199 6.93 1.67 -11.98
C PRO A 199 7.20 2.98 -11.22
N SER A 200 7.51 4.06 -11.95
CA SER A 200 7.57 5.38 -11.33
C SER A 200 6.19 5.84 -10.83
N PHE A 201 6.14 6.67 -9.79
CA PHE A 201 4.89 7.27 -9.31
C PHE A 201 4.09 8.01 -10.39
N ARG A 202 4.75 8.62 -11.39
CA ARG A 202 4.06 9.24 -12.52
C ARG A 202 3.29 8.22 -13.35
N ARG A 203 3.89 7.04 -13.56
CA ARG A 203 3.26 5.94 -14.30
C ARG A 203 2.10 5.34 -13.49
N ILE A 204 2.33 5.10 -12.20
CA ILE A 204 1.29 4.63 -11.26
C ILE A 204 0.07 5.55 -11.31
N ARG A 205 0.28 6.87 -11.17
CA ARG A 205 -0.77 7.88 -11.24
C ARG A 205 -1.57 7.79 -12.54
N SER A 206 -0.90 7.73 -13.70
CA SER A 206 -1.58 7.63 -14.99
C SER A 206 -2.43 6.37 -15.11
N GLU A 207 -1.95 5.24 -14.59
CA GLU A 207 -2.70 3.98 -14.65
C GLU A 207 -3.89 3.97 -13.68
N LEU A 208 -3.73 4.50 -12.46
CA LEU A 208 -4.85 4.65 -11.51
C LEU A 208 -5.91 5.63 -12.02
N ALA A 209 -5.50 6.72 -12.67
CA ALA A 209 -6.43 7.69 -13.25
C ALA A 209 -7.22 7.10 -14.43
N ALA A 210 -6.57 6.29 -15.27
CA ALA A 210 -7.26 5.57 -16.35
C ALA A 210 -8.25 4.55 -15.78
N GLU A 211 -7.86 3.81 -14.73
CA GLU A 211 -8.76 2.88 -14.05
C GLU A 211 -9.99 3.60 -13.47
N LEU A 212 -9.78 4.72 -12.79
CA LEU A 212 -10.87 5.51 -12.21
C LEU A 212 -11.86 6.02 -13.26
N GLN A 213 -11.37 6.42 -14.45
CA GLN A 213 -12.24 6.85 -15.54
C GLN A 213 -13.21 5.76 -15.99
N HIS A 214 -12.79 4.48 -15.96
CA HIS A 214 -13.68 3.37 -16.30
C HIS A 214 -14.89 3.27 -15.34
N PHE A 215 -14.68 3.53 -14.05
CA PHE A 215 -15.75 3.52 -13.04
C PHE A 215 -16.60 4.80 -13.00
N GLN A 216 -16.22 5.85 -13.74
CA GLN A 216 -17.01 7.08 -13.86
C GLN A 216 -17.92 7.07 -15.09
N THR A 217 -17.70 6.13 -16.01
CA THR A 217 -18.46 6.00 -17.28
C THR A 217 -19.55 4.92 -17.24
N GLU A 218 -19.63 4.15 -16.17
CA GLU A 218 -20.66 3.12 -15.90
C GLU A 218 -21.72 3.66 -14.92
#